data_AF-A0A537A4W5-F1
#
_entry.id   AF-A0A537A4W5-F1
#
_cell.length_a   1.000
_cell.length_b   1.000
_cell.length_c   1.000
_cell.angle_alpha   90.00
_cell.angle_beta   90.00
_cell.angle_gamma   90.00
#
_symmetry.space_group_name_H-M   'P 1'
#
loop_
_entity.id
_entity.type
_entity.pdbx_description
1 polymer ?
#
loop_
_entity_poly.entity_id
_entity_poly.type
_entity_poly.pdbx_seq_one_letter_code
_entity_poly.pdbx_strand_id
1 'polypeptide(L)'
;MPARRRASARSSLSNAADKNARPVFRGRHRGHRGAPPRREALRTAGRLYPDLPYDTLRDLAPIAHVGATPNALVVTHLLPVKTMQEFLAYARANPGGIAYGSGGIGSAGHLSVELLQSLTGTKFTHVPYKGSGPAITDLISGQIQAMLLTMPSVMPYVKGGKVRAIATSGARRSPALPDLPTIAEAGVPGYEYTPWYGVFGPGTLPKPLIARLNSAVNTSLADAGVREKLAQQGLEVHSTTSDQFTEIVR
;
A
#
# COMPACT_ATOMS: atom_id res chain seq x y z
N MET A 1 -38.03 7.35 32.98
CA MET A 1 -36.74 7.83 33.55
C MET A 1 -36.34 6.89 34.68
N PRO A 2 -35.05 6.54 34.92
CA PRO A 2 -33.88 6.32 34.04
C PRO A 2 -33.29 4.87 34.20
N ALA A 3 -32.77 4.20 33.16
CA ALA A 3 -31.41 4.19 32.61
C ALA A 3 -30.25 3.74 33.53
N ARG A 4 -29.58 2.61 33.19
CA ARG A 4 -28.12 2.44 33.35
C ARG A 4 -27.53 1.56 32.25
N ARG A 5 -26.62 2.16 31.49
CA ARG A 5 -25.78 1.60 30.41
C ARG A 5 -24.59 0.82 31.01
N ARG A 6 -24.15 -0.24 30.33
CA ARG A 6 -22.74 -0.65 30.32
C ARG A 6 -22.25 -0.64 28.87
N ALA A 7 -21.32 0.27 28.59
CA ALA A 7 -20.67 0.40 27.30
C ALA A 7 -19.48 -0.58 27.22
N SER A 8 -19.44 -1.34 26.12
CA SER A 8 -18.28 -2.11 25.67
C SER A 8 -17.39 -1.19 24.84
N ALA A 9 -16.13 -1.03 25.25
CA ALA A 9 -15.14 -0.21 24.56
C ALA A 9 -14.55 -1.00 23.38
N ARG A 10 -14.80 -0.50 22.17
CA ARG A 10 -14.22 -0.98 20.90
C ARG A 10 -12.81 -0.42 20.73
N SER A 11 -11.86 -1.30 20.39
CA SER A 11 -10.50 -0.94 19.94
C SER A 11 -10.56 -0.26 18.57
N SER A 12 -10.25 1.03 18.52
CA SER A 12 -10.12 1.83 17.31
C SER A 12 -8.66 2.29 17.18
N LEU A 13 -7.90 1.61 16.33
CA LEU A 13 -6.56 2.03 15.90
C LEU A 13 -6.51 1.93 14.38
N SER A 14 -7.16 2.89 13.72
CA SER A 14 -6.91 3.26 12.32
C SER A 14 -7.68 4.55 12.01
N ASN A 15 -7.07 5.70 12.33
CA ASN A 15 -7.32 7.02 11.73
C ASN A 15 -6.73 8.10 12.64
N ALA A 16 -5.50 8.54 12.39
CA ALA A 16 -4.96 9.70 13.09
C ALA A 16 -4.09 10.62 12.23
N ALA A 17 -3.91 10.36 10.94
CA ALA A 17 -3.02 11.17 10.12
C ALA A 17 -3.68 12.40 9.45
N ASP A 18 -5.01 12.56 9.49
CA ASP A 18 -5.68 13.39 8.47
C ASP A 18 -6.47 14.62 8.98
N LYS A 19 -6.34 15.06 10.24
CA LYS A 19 -7.25 16.13 10.73
C LYS A 19 -6.70 17.37 11.44
N ASN A 20 -5.50 17.41 12.00
CA ASN A 20 -5.15 18.53 12.90
C ASN A 20 -3.77 19.18 12.65
N ALA A 21 -3.61 19.95 11.57
CA ALA A 21 -2.55 20.97 11.53
C ALA A 21 -2.89 22.17 10.60
N ARG A 22 -3.23 23.32 11.15
CA ARG A 22 -3.01 24.63 10.50
C ARG A 22 -2.09 25.39 11.48
N PRO A 23 -1.14 26.28 11.11
CA PRO A 23 -1.34 27.39 10.16
C PRO A 23 -0.10 28.01 9.41
N VAL A 24 -0.41 28.92 8.46
CA VAL A 24 0.28 30.17 8.00
C VAL A 24 1.61 30.13 7.19
N PHE A 25 1.53 30.72 5.98
CA PHE A 25 2.46 30.78 4.84
C PHE A 25 3.44 31.98 4.85
N ARG A 26 4.64 31.81 4.25
CA ARG A 26 5.24 32.69 3.20
C ARG A 26 6.64 32.20 2.74
N GLY A 27 6.86 32.15 1.40
CA GLY A 27 8.13 32.60 0.80
C GLY A 27 9.04 31.65 -0.02
N ARG A 28 8.67 31.45 -1.31
CA ARG A 28 9.48 31.45 -2.57
C ARG A 28 10.71 30.52 -2.82
N HIS A 29 10.58 29.86 -3.99
CA HIS A 29 11.44 29.04 -4.86
C HIS A 29 12.91 29.45 -5.14
N ARG A 30 13.78 28.46 -5.46
CA ARG A 30 14.20 28.04 -6.84
C ARG A 30 15.44 27.12 -6.83
N GLY A 31 15.51 26.16 -7.77
CA GLY A 31 16.78 25.70 -8.37
C GLY A 31 17.04 24.19 -8.46
N HIS A 32 17.11 23.66 -9.69
CA HIS A 32 17.24 22.25 -10.09
C HIS A 32 18.69 21.70 -10.13
N ARG A 33 18.88 20.36 -9.98
CA ARG A 33 19.30 19.37 -11.02
C ARG A 33 20.00 18.13 -10.41
N GLY A 34 19.71 16.95 -10.98
CA GLY A 34 20.45 15.69 -10.78
C GLY A 34 19.55 14.53 -10.31
N ALA A 35 19.21 13.58 -11.19
CA ALA A 35 18.29 12.48 -10.89
C ALA A 35 19.02 11.15 -10.59
N PRO A 36 18.77 10.52 -9.44
CA PRO A 36 18.98 9.09 -9.20
C PRO A 36 17.62 8.39 -8.86
N PRO A 37 17.58 7.08 -8.51
CA PRO A 37 16.47 6.14 -8.84
C PRO A 37 15.12 6.54 -8.24
N ARG A 38 14.02 6.10 -8.88
CA ARG A 38 12.64 6.57 -8.63
C ARG A 38 12.20 6.37 -7.18
N ARG A 39 12.28 7.48 -6.44
CA ARG A 39 11.78 7.74 -5.08
C ARG A 39 10.35 8.29 -5.17
N GLU A 40 9.33 7.64 -4.59
CA GLU A 40 7.94 7.96 -5.00
C GLU A 40 6.80 7.87 -3.96
N ALA A 41 6.98 7.51 -2.69
CA ALA A 41 5.81 7.36 -1.81
C ALA A 41 5.29 8.66 -1.18
N LEU A 42 6.14 9.45 -0.50
CA LEU A 42 5.69 10.67 0.21
C LEU A 42 5.57 11.91 -0.68
N ARG A 43 6.35 11.96 -1.78
CA ARG A 43 6.22 13.00 -2.81
C ARG A 43 4.88 12.92 -3.55
N THR A 44 4.34 11.71 -3.70
CA THR A 44 3.09 11.48 -4.42
C THR A 44 1.90 11.97 -3.60
N ALA A 45 1.92 11.80 -2.26
CA ALA A 45 0.89 12.39 -1.39
C ALA A 45 0.78 13.92 -1.55
N GLY A 46 1.91 14.65 -1.52
CA GLY A 46 1.91 16.12 -1.73
C GLY A 46 1.53 16.58 -3.15
N ARG A 47 1.56 15.69 -4.14
CA ARG A 47 1.11 15.97 -5.51
C ARG A 47 -0.36 15.60 -5.75
N LEU A 48 -0.86 14.60 -5.03
CA LEU A 48 -2.25 14.15 -5.13
C LEU A 48 -3.18 14.92 -4.18
N TYR A 49 -2.64 15.45 -3.09
CA TYR A 49 -3.35 16.24 -2.09
C TYR A 49 -2.65 17.60 -1.92
N PRO A 50 -2.94 18.59 -2.79
CA PRO A 50 -2.28 19.89 -2.75
C PRO A 50 -2.57 20.67 -1.46
N ASP A 51 -3.67 20.36 -0.77
CA ASP A 51 -4.13 21.03 0.45
C ASP A 51 -3.73 20.30 1.74
N LEU A 52 -2.63 19.52 1.71
CA LEU A 52 -2.16 18.87 2.93
C LEU A 52 -1.84 19.91 4.02
N PRO A 53 -2.31 19.69 5.26
CA PRO A 53 -2.08 20.61 6.37
C PRO A 53 -0.62 20.67 6.86
N TYR A 54 0.26 19.84 6.31
CA TYR A 54 1.64 19.66 6.72
C TYR A 54 2.53 19.29 5.52
N ASP A 55 3.82 19.59 5.62
CA ASP A 55 4.83 19.23 4.62
C ASP A 55 5.39 17.83 4.93
N THR A 56 5.27 16.90 3.99
CA THR A 56 5.63 15.49 4.20
C THR A 56 7.14 15.26 4.36
N LEU A 57 8.00 16.20 3.96
CA LEU A 57 9.45 16.10 4.09
C LEU A 57 9.99 16.86 5.31
N ARG A 58 9.34 17.96 5.69
CA ARG A 58 9.72 18.79 6.85
C ARG A 58 9.10 18.30 8.15
N ASP A 59 7.80 17.98 8.13
CA ASP A 59 7.02 17.76 9.35
C ASP A 59 7.01 16.29 9.81
N LEU A 60 7.58 15.39 9.00
CA LEU A 60 7.73 13.96 9.31
C LEU A 60 9.21 13.57 9.36
N ALA A 61 9.65 13.02 10.48
CA ALA A 61 10.96 12.41 10.63
C ALA A 61 10.90 10.91 10.27
N PRO A 62 11.64 10.44 9.25
CA PRO A 62 11.76 9.02 8.94
C PRO A 62 12.53 8.29 10.06
N ILE A 63 11.90 7.33 10.74
CA ILE A 63 12.51 6.60 11.85
C ILE A 63 13.11 5.27 11.39
N ALA A 64 12.32 4.45 10.71
CA ALA A 64 12.77 3.12 10.26
C ALA A 64 11.97 2.63 9.06
N HIS A 65 12.66 2.04 8.08
CA HIS A 65 12.04 1.24 7.01
C HIS A 65 11.70 -0.14 7.60
N VAL A 66 10.42 -0.51 7.60
CA VAL A 66 9.97 -1.81 8.13
C VAL A 66 10.17 -2.91 7.10
N GLY A 67 9.89 -2.62 5.84
CA GLY A 67 9.99 -3.59 4.77
C GLY A 67 9.18 -3.19 3.54
N ALA A 68 9.26 -4.02 2.52
CA ALA A 68 8.52 -3.87 1.28
C ALA A 68 7.68 -5.12 0.98
N THR A 69 6.53 -4.92 0.35
CA THR A 69 5.66 -6.03 -0.06
C THR A 69 5.12 -5.73 -1.43
N PRO A 70 5.10 -6.69 -2.36
CA PRO A 70 4.31 -6.51 -3.57
C PRO A 70 2.83 -6.49 -3.21
N ASN A 71 2.03 -5.93 -4.10
CA ASN A 71 0.60 -6.14 -4.13
C ASN A 71 0.29 -7.50 -4.76
N ALA A 72 -0.80 -8.13 -4.33
CA ALA A 72 -1.41 -9.24 -5.04
C ALA A 72 -2.64 -8.74 -5.80
N LEU A 73 -2.76 -9.13 -7.07
CA LEU A 73 -3.98 -8.96 -7.84
C LEU A 73 -4.95 -10.04 -7.40
N VAL A 74 -6.01 -9.62 -6.73
CA VAL A 74 -7.07 -10.50 -6.24
C VAL A 74 -8.38 -10.21 -6.95
N VAL A 75 -9.11 -11.27 -7.26
CA VAL A 75 -10.42 -11.21 -7.91
C VAL A 75 -11.47 -11.92 -7.08
N THR A 76 -12.73 -11.49 -7.23
CA THR A 76 -13.88 -12.20 -6.69
C THR A 76 -14.05 -13.55 -7.40
N HIS A 77 -14.60 -14.55 -6.72
CA HIS A 77 -14.87 -15.86 -7.32
C HIS A 77 -16.01 -15.84 -8.35
N LEU A 78 -16.85 -14.79 -8.35
CA LEU A 78 -17.89 -14.60 -9.35
C LEU A 78 -17.34 -14.15 -10.71
N LEU A 79 -16.10 -13.63 -10.74
CA LEU A 79 -15.44 -13.28 -11.99
C LEU A 79 -14.87 -14.56 -12.62
N PRO A 80 -15.22 -14.90 -13.88
CA PRO A 80 -14.84 -16.17 -14.50
C PRO A 80 -13.40 -16.14 -15.03
N VAL A 81 -12.45 -15.70 -14.19
CA VAL A 81 -11.02 -15.63 -14.52
C VAL A 81 -10.19 -16.25 -13.40
N LYS A 82 -9.22 -17.07 -13.77
CA LYS A 82 -8.31 -17.79 -12.87
C LYS A 82 -6.86 -17.36 -13.05
N THR A 83 -6.55 -16.73 -14.17
CA THR A 83 -5.19 -16.33 -14.54
C THR A 83 -5.17 -14.85 -14.90
N MET A 84 -3.98 -14.24 -14.87
CA MET A 84 -3.79 -12.87 -15.31
C MET A 84 -4.08 -12.70 -16.81
N GLN A 85 -3.78 -13.71 -17.62
CA GLN A 85 -4.08 -13.72 -19.06
C GLN A 85 -5.60 -13.69 -19.30
N GLU A 86 -6.37 -14.51 -18.60
CA GLU A 86 -7.84 -14.49 -18.64
C GLU A 86 -8.39 -13.16 -18.14
N PHE A 87 -7.82 -12.59 -17.08
CA PHE A 87 -8.20 -11.27 -16.56
C PHE A 87 -8.00 -10.17 -17.62
N LEU A 88 -6.84 -10.13 -18.29
CA LEU A 88 -6.57 -9.16 -19.36
C LEU A 88 -7.46 -9.38 -20.58
N ALA A 89 -7.73 -10.63 -20.96
CA ALA A 89 -8.65 -10.94 -22.05
C ALA A 89 -10.06 -10.47 -21.73
N TYR A 90 -10.56 -10.78 -20.53
CA TYR A 90 -11.86 -10.33 -20.04
C TYR A 90 -11.97 -8.80 -20.02
N ALA A 91 -10.93 -8.13 -19.50
CA ALA A 91 -10.84 -6.67 -19.44
C ALA A 91 -10.93 -6.00 -20.82
N ARG A 92 -10.26 -6.55 -21.83
CA ARG A 92 -10.29 -6.03 -23.21
C ARG A 92 -11.64 -6.26 -23.87
N ALA A 93 -12.27 -7.42 -23.63
CA ALA A 93 -13.59 -7.75 -24.14
C ALA A 93 -14.71 -6.94 -23.47
N ASN A 94 -14.50 -6.48 -22.22
CA ASN A 94 -15.49 -5.76 -21.43
C ASN A 94 -14.93 -4.44 -20.88
N PRO A 95 -14.66 -3.42 -21.73
CA PRO A 95 -14.13 -2.14 -21.28
C PRO A 95 -15.05 -1.49 -20.22
N GLY A 96 -14.50 -1.17 -19.04
CA GLY A 96 -15.28 -0.63 -17.92
C GLY A 96 -16.09 -1.66 -17.12
N GLY A 97 -16.13 -2.93 -17.56
CA GLY A 97 -16.88 -4.02 -16.92
C GLY A 97 -16.22 -4.61 -15.66
N ILE A 98 -15.02 -4.14 -15.30
CA ILE A 98 -14.37 -4.49 -14.04
C ILE A 98 -14.37 -3.24 -13.15
N ALA A 99 -15.15 -3.28 -12.08
CA ALA A 99 -15.01 -2.35 -10.97
C ALA A 99 -13.91 -2.85 -10.03
N TYR A 100 -12.99 -1.96 -9.65
CA TYR A 100 -11.89 -2.29 -8.76
C TYR A 100 -11.89 -1.42 -7.50
N GLY A 101 -11.60 -2.05 -6.37
CA GLY A 101 -11.54 -1.41 -5.07
C GLY A 101 -10.13 -0.93 -4.72
N SER A 102 -10.05 0.17 -3.96
CA SER A 102 -8.81 0.63 -3.33
C SER A 102 -9.05 1.12 -1.91
N GLY A 103 -7.98 1.26 -1.13
CA GLY A 103 -8.06 1.88 0.20
C GLY A 103 -8.29 3.40 0.18
N GLY A 104 -8.42 4.01 -0.99
CA GLY A 104 -8.64 5.44 -1.17
C GLY A 104 -7.93 5.97 -2.43
N ILE A 105 -8.31 7.17 -2.85
CA ILE A 105 -7.66 7.87 -3.97
C ILE A 105 -6.18 8.08 -3.63
N GLY A 106 -5.30 7.80 -4.60
CA GLY A 106 -3.85 7.93 -4.41
C GLY A 106 -3.20 6.88 -3.50
N SER A 107 -3.97 5.92 -2.97
CA SER A 107 -3.41 4.80 -2.22
C SER A 107 -2.52 3.93 -3.12
N ALA A 108 -1.66 3.13 -2.49
CA ALA A 108 -0.82 2.16 -3.19
C ALA A 108 -1.62 1.22 -4.11
N GLY A 109 -2.82 0.82 -3.66
CA GLY A 109 -3.71 -0.01 -4.49
C GLY A 109 -4.25 0.75 -5.70
N HIS A 110 -4.70 1.99 -5.51
CA HIS A 110 -5.17 2.84 -6.62
C HIS A 110 -4.08 3.04 -7.68
N LEU A 111 -2.89 3.52 -7.28
CA LEU A 111 -1.81 3.82 -8.20
C LEU A 111 -1.29 2.58 -8.94
N SER A 112 -1.30 1.41 -8.28
CA SER A 112 -0.89 0.16 -8.92
C SER A 112 -1.84 -0.26 -10.05
N VAL A 113 -3.15 -0.06 -9.90
CA VAL A 113 -4.12 -0.35 -10.96
C VAL A 113 -4.06 0.69 -12.09
N GLU A 114 -3.85 1.97 -11.76
CA GLU A 114 -3.64 3.00 -12.78
C GLU A 114 -2.40 2.72 -13.64
N LEU A 115 -1.30 2.25 -13.05
CA LEU A 115 -0.13 1.79 -13.79
C LEU A 115 -0.47 0.60 -14.72
N LEU A 116 -1.25 -0.36 -14.24
CA LEU A 116 -1.68 -1.51 -15.04
C LEU A 116 -2.51 -1.07 -16.25
N GLN A 117 -3.48 -0.18 -16.04
CA GLN A 117 -4.31 0.38 -17.11
C GLN A 117 -3.45 1.14 -18.13
N SER A 118 -2.50 1.96 -17.65
CA SER A 118 -1.60 2.71 -18.53
C SER A 118 -0.73 1.82 -19.41
N LEU A 119 -0.27 0.67 -18.92
CA LEU A 119 0.61 -0.23 -19.68
C LEU A 119 -0.15 -1.17 -20.61
N THR A 120 -1.42 -1.46 -20.32
CA THR A 120 -2.20 -2.46 -21.07
C THR A 120 -3.28 -1.85 -21.97
N GLY A 121 -3.59 -0.56 -21.78
CA GLY A 121 -4.69 0.12 -22.46
C GLY A 121 -6.08 -0.32 -21.99
N THR A 122 -6.18 -1.19 -20.98
CA THR A 122 -7.48 -1.60 -20.40
C THR A 122 -8.09 -0.47 -19.58
N LYS A 123 -9.41 -0.48 -19.45
CA LYS A 123 -10.15 0.49 -18.63
C LYS A 123 -10.96 -0.22 -17.55
N PHE A 124 -10.78 0.21 -16.31
CA PHE A 124 -11.47 -0.27 -15.13
C PHE A 124 -12.19 0.88 -14.43
N THR A 125 -13.25 0.55 -13.70
CA THR A 125 -14.01 1.53 -12.91
C THR A 125 -13.47 1.57 -11.49
N HIS A 126 -12.89 2.69 -11.07
CA HIS A 126 -12.36 2.84 -9.71
C HIS A 126 -13.48 3.07 -8.69
N VAL A 127 -13.50 2.26 -7.63
CA VAL A 127 -14.36 2.43 -6.45
C VAL A 127 -13.47 2.73 -5.23
N PRO A 128 -13.37 3.99 -4.79
CA PRO A 128 -12.56 4.36 -3.64
C PRO A 128 -13.28 4.05 -2.31
N TYR A 129 -12.62 3.34 -1.41
CA TYR A 129 -13.10 3.10 -0.06
C TYR A 129 -12.29 3.88 0.98
N LYS A 130 -12.80 3.97 2.21
CA LYS A 130 -12.10 4.54 3.36
C LYS A 130 -11.24 3.47 4.04
N GLY A 131 -10.20 3.03 3.34
CA GLY A 131 -9.35 1.92 3.75
C GLY A 131 -9.76 0.57 3.15
N SER A 132 -8.89 -0.42 3.31
CA SER A 132 -8.99 -1.70 2.61
C SER A 132 -10.08 -2.64 3.11
N GLY A 133 -10.48 -2.53 4.38
CA GLY A 133 -11.43 -3.47 5.00
C GLY A 133 -12.79 -3.52 4.28
N PRO A 134 -13.49 -2.39 4.12
CA PRO A 134 -14.75 -2.33 3.37
C PRO A 134 -14.61 -2.81 1.91
N ALA A 135 -13.51 -2.45 1.23
CA ALA A 135 -13.26 -2.89 -0.14
C ALA A 135 -13.14 -4.42 -0.25
N ILE A 136 -12.46 -5.07 0.69
CA ILE A 136 -12.33 -6.54 0.71
C ILE A 136 -13.69 -7.22 0.91
N THR A 137 -14.57 -6.66 1.76
CA THR A 137 -15.94 -7.17 1.93
C THR A 137 -16.73 -7.14 0.62
N ASP A 138 -16.62 -6.04 -0.12
CA ASP A 138 -17.30 -5.87 -1.40
C ASP A 138 -16.70 -6.76 -2.50
N LEU A 139 -15.39 -7.02 -2.45
CA LEU A 139 -14.74 -8.00 -3.31
C LEU A 139 -15.25 -9.43 -3.05
N ILE A 140 -15.35 -9.82 -1.78
CA ILE A 140 -15.83 -11.15 -1.38
C ILE A 140 -17.29 -11.35 -1.83
N SER A 141 -18.13 -10.34 -1.70
CA SER A 141 -19.54 -10.39 -2.12
C SER A 141 -19.76 -10.17 -3.62
N GLY A 142 -18.72 -9.73 -4.35
CA GLY A 142 -18.76 -9.53 -5.80
C GLY A 142 -19.32 -8.18 -6.25
N GLN A 143 -19.52 -7.23 -5.33
CA GLN A 143 -19.89 -5.85 -5.65
C GLN A 143 -18.78 -5.16 -6.45
N ILE A 144 -17.52 -5.51 -6.19
CA ILE A 144 -16.37 -5.20 -7.03
C ILE A 144 -15.69 -6.48 -7.49
N GLN A 145 -15.03 -6.44 -8.65
CA GLN A 145 -14.52 -7.64 -9.31
C GLN A 145 -13.04 -7.88 -9.02
N ALA A 146 -12.27 -6.81 -8.77
CA ALA A 146 -10.83 -6.92 -8.56
C ALA A 146 -10.30 -5.92 -7.52
N MET A 147 -9.15 -6.24 -6.96
CA MET A 147 -8.32 -5.30 -6.21
C MET A 147 -6.85 -5.64 -6.48
N LEU A 148 -6.01 -4.61 -6.55
CA LEU A 148 -4.57 -4.78 -6.45
C LEU A 148 -4.14 -4.14 -5.13
N LEU A 149 -3.78 -4.97 -4.15
CA LEU A 149 -3.57 -4.51 -2.78
C LEU A 149 -2.41 -5.25 -2.11
N THR A 150 -1.79 -4.62 -1.13
CA THR A 150 -0.64 -5.14 -0.37
C THR A 150 -0.92 -6.56 0.15
N MET A 151 0.02 -7.49 -0.07
CA MET A 151 -0.16 -8.89 0.31
C MET A 151 -0.62 -9.08 1.76
N PRO A 152 -0.04 -8.42 2.79
CA PRO A 152 -0.49 -8.59 4.17
C PRO A 152 -1.99 -8.34 4.40
N SER A 153 -2.60 -7.43 3.62
CA SER A 153 -4.03 -7.14 3.73
C SER A 153 -4.92 -8.23 3.13
N VAL A 154 -4.48 -8.91 2.08
CA VAL A 154 -5.31 -9.87 1.33
C VAL A 154 -4.97 -11.33 1.63
N MET A 155 -3.76 -11.61 2.12
CA MET A 155 -3.28 -12.98 2.38
C MET A 155 -4.21 -13.82 3.27
N PRO A 156 -4.82 -13.30 4.36
CA PRO A 156 -5.78 -14.07 5.15
C PRO A 156 -7.00 -14.55 4.34
N TYR A 157 -7.46 -13.73 3.40
CA TYR A 157 -8.63 -14.02 2.56
C TYR A 157 -8.29 -14.93 1.38
N VAL A 158 -7.06 -14.80 0.84
CA VAL A 158 -6.52 -15.71 -0.18
C VAL A 158 -6.32 -17.11 0.42
N LYS A 159 -5.63 -17.22 1.57
CA LYS A 159 -5.43 -18.49 2.28
C LYS A 159 -6.75 -19.13 2.73
N GLY A 160 -7.71 -18.31 3.15
CA GLY A 160 -9.07 -18.76 3.49
C GLY A 160 -9.97 -19.08 2.30
N GLY A 161 -9.47 -18.97 1.06
CA GLY A 161 -10.22 -19.26 -0.16
C GLY A 161 -11.41 -18.32 -0.42
N LYS A 162 -11.48 -17.15 0.23
CA LYS A 162 -12.59 -16.19 0.09
C LYS A 162 -12.48 -15.34 -1.16
N VAL A 163 -11.26 -15.15 -1.66
CA VAL A 163 -10.94 -14.48 -2.93
C VAL A 163 -9.84 -15.26 -3.64
N ARG A 164 -9.61 -14.99 -4.92
CA ARG A 164 -8.56 -15.64 -5.71
C ARG A 164 -7.45 -14.65 -6.04
N ALA A 165 -6.21 -14.95 -5.64
CA ALA A 165 -5.05 -14.22 -6.13
C ALA A 165 -4.61 -14.82 -7.48
N ILE A 166 -4.29 -13.97 -8.47
CA ILE A 166 -3.97 -14.41 -9.84
C ILE A 166 -2.60 -13.93 -10.35
N ALA A 167 -2.02 -12.90 -9.71
CA ALA A 167 -0.66 -12.41 -9.99
C ALA A 167 -0.15 -11.53 -8.84
N THR A 168 1.15 -11.24 -8.85
CA THR A 168 1.78 -10.28 -7.92
C THR A 168 2.46 -9.13 -8.66
N SER A 169 2.60 -7.97 -8.03
CA SER A 169 3.12 -6.76 -8.66
C SER A 169 4.63 -6.57 -8.56
N GLY A 170 5.34 -7.47 -7.86
CA GLY A 170 6.78 -7.34 -7.63
C GLY A 170 7.60 -7.69 -8.87
N ALA A 171 8.87 -7.27 -8.88
CA ALA A 171 9.85 -7.63 -9.92
C ALA A 171 10.12 -9.14 -9.99
N ARG A 172 9.93 -9.83 -8.86
CA ARG A 172 10.18 -11.26 -8.68
C ARG A 172 8.95 -11.89 -8.00
N ARG A 173 8.73 -13.18 -8.22
CA ARG A 173 7.67 -13.92 -7.53
C ARG A 173 7.85 -13.86 -6.02
N SER A 174 6.74 -13.70 -5.32
CA SER A 174 6.74 -13.68 -3.87
C SER A 174 6.88 -15.11 -3.32
N PRO A 175 7.83 -15.38 -2.41
CA PRO A 175 7.93 -16.69 -1.74
C PRO A 175 6.67 -17.08 -0.96
N ALA A 176 5.83 -16.11 -0.59
CA ALA A 176 4.57 -16.36 0.10
C ALA A 176 3.43 -16.82 -0.84
N LEU A 177 3.58 -16.64 -2.16
CA LEU A 177 2.68 -17.11 -3.22
C LEU A 177 3.52 -17.58 -4.43
N PRO A 178 4.33 -18.64 -4.29
CA PRO A 178 5.36 -19.01 -5.27
C PRO A 178 4.78 -19.46 -6.63
N ASP A 179 3.56 -19.99 -6.60
CA ASP A 179 2.87 -20.48 -7.80
C ASP A 179 2.29 -19.35 -8.66
N LEU A 180 2.16 -18.15 -8.10
CA LEU A 180 1.63 -17.00 -8.85
C LEU A 180 2.74 -16.31 -9.64
N PRO A 181 2.52 -15.99 -10.92
CA PRO A 181 3.45 -15.19 -11.68
C PRO A 181 3.47 -13.74 -11.18
N THR A 182 4.51 -13.02 -11.55
CA THR A 182 4.44 -11.55 -11.54
C THR A 182 3.53 -11.06 -12.67
N ILE A 183 2.98 -9.85 -12.54
CA ILE A 183 2.21 -9.22 -13.61
C ILE A 183 3.09 -9.02 -14.87
N ALA A 184 4.39 -8.74 -14.69
CA ALA A 184 5.35 -8.65 -15.79
C ALA A 184 5.51 -9.99 -16.53
N GLU A 185 5.73 -11.08 -15.79
CA GLU A 185 5.82 -12.44 -16.33
C GLU A 185 4.52 -12.86 -17.04
N ALA A 186 3.37 -12.35 -16.57
CA ALA A 186 2.06 -12.73 -17.06
C ALA A 186 1.51 -11.87 -18.21
N GLY A 187 2.39 -11.15 -18.92
CA GLY A 187 2.05 -10.47 -20.17
C GLY A 187 1.93 -8.95 -20.09
N VAL A 188 2.47 -8.31 -19.05
CA VAL A 188 2.59 -6.85 -18.96
C VAL A 188 4.04 -6.42 -18.71
N PRO A 189 4.94 -6.54 -19.71
CA PRO A 189 6.35 -6.21 -19.55
C PRO A 189 6.56 -4.79 -19.01
N GLY A 190 7.52 -4.64 -18.09
CA GLY A 190 7.81 -3.36 -17.44
C GLY A 190 6.85 -2.96 -16.31
N TYR A 191 5.83 -3.78 -16.01
CA TYR A 191 5.01 -3.59 -14.82
C TYR A 191 5.80 -3.99 -13.57
N GLU A 192 6.01 -3.04 -12.68
CA GLU A 192 6.56 -3.29 -11.35
C GLU A 192 5.98 -2.27 -10.37
N TYR A 193 5.48 -2.75 -9.24
CA TYR A 193 5.01 -1.89 -8.16
C TYR A 193 5.19 -2.60 -6.82
N THR A 194 6.09 -2.11 -5.98
CA THR A 194 6.34 -2.70 -4.65
C THR A 194 6.28 -1.59 -3.60
N PRO A 195 5.13 -1.39 -2.92
CA PRO A 195 5.05 -0.44 -1.83
C PRO A 195 5.91 -0.87 -0.64
N TRP A 196 6.27 0.12 0.17
CA TRP A 196 7.04 -0.07 1.39
C TRP A 196 6.30 0.47 2.62
N TYR A 197 6.66 -0.06 3.78
CA TYR A 197 6.17 0.39 5.09
C TYR A 197 7.29 1.05 5.87
N GLY A 198 6.98 2.16 6.53
CA GLY A 198 7.94 2.86 7.37
C GLY A 198 7.30 3.44 8.62
N VAL A 199 8.13 3.60 9.64
CA VAL A 199 7.79 4.29 10.88
C VAL A 199 8.24 5.73 10.75
N PHE A 200 7.32 6.64 11.05
CA PHE A 200 7.57 8.08 11.06
C PHE A 200 7.21 8.63 12.44
N GLY A 201 7.88 9.71 12.82
CA GLY A 201 7.48 10.54 13.95
C GLY A 201 7.43 12.02 13.56
N PRO A 202 7.11 12.93 14.50
CA PRO A 202 7.18 14.37 14.25
C PRO A 202 8.57 14.80 13.77
N GLY A 203 8.63 15.71 12.81
CA GLY A 203 9.88 16.31 12.31
C GLY A 203 10.73 16.99 13.39
N THR A 204 10.10 17.36 14.52
CA THR A 204 10.73 17.99 15.68
C THR A 204 11.39 17.00 16.65
N LEU A 205 11.33 15.69 16.40
CA LEU A 205 11.94 14.70 17.28
C LEU A 205 13.47 14.89 17.37
N PRO A 206 14.07 14.94 18.58
CA PRO A 206 15.52 15.01 18.73
C PRO A 206 16.21 13.78 18.16
N LYS A 207 17.37 13.96 17.50
CA LYS A 207 18.16 12.87 16.91
C LYS A 207 18.43 11.69 17.86
N PRO A 208 18.76 11.89 19.15
CA PRO A 208 18.96 10.76 20.07
C PRO A 208 17.70 9.89 20.26
N LEU A 209 16.52 10.50 20.22
CA LEU A 209 15.25 9.77 20.33
C LEU A 209 14.93 9.01 19.05
N ILE A 210 15.21 9.60 17.87
CA ILE A 210 15.10 8.91 16.58
C ILE A 210 16.00 7.67 16.56
N ALA A 211 17.26 7.81 17.00
CA ALA A 211 18.20 6.69 17.06
C ALA A 211 17.71 5.57 17.99
N ARG A 212 17.19 5.92 19.18
CA ARG A 212 16.62 4.95 20.13
C ARG A 212 15.41 4.22 19.55
N LEU A 213 14.50 4.93 18.88
CA LEU A 213 13.33 4.35 18.24
C LEU A 213 13.71 3.45 17.06
N ASN A 214 14.65 3.90 16.21
CA ASN A 214 15.18 3.09 15.12
C ASN A 214 15.78 1.78 15.64
N SER A 215 16.59 1.84 16.71
CA SER A 215 17.16 0.65 17.34
C SER A 215 16.07 -0.30 17.86
N ALA A 216 15.05 0.21 18.56
CA ALA A 216 13.95 -0.62 19.08
C ALA A 216 13.14 -1.30 17.95
N VAL A 217 12.88 -0.58 16.86
CA VAL A 217 12.20 -1.14 15.68
C VAL A 217 13.07 -2.23 15.04
N ASN A 218 14.35 -1.95 14.80
CA ASN A 218 15.28 -2.91 14.20
C ASN A 218 15.46 -4.17 15.05
N THR A 219 15.52 -4.05 16.38
CA THR A 219 15.54 -5.21 17.28
C THR A 219 14.27 -6.04 17.14
N SER A 220 13.10 -5.40 17.08
CA SER A 220 11.81 -6.09 16.92
C SER A 220 11.72 -6.80 15.56
N LEU A 221 12.25 -6.19 14.50
CA LEU A 221 12.32 -6.76 13.15
C LEU A 221 13.39 -7.84 13.00
N ALA A 222 14.33 -7.95 13.93
CA ALA A 222 15.32 -9.04 13.97
C ALA A 222 14.79 -10.29 14.68
N ASP A 223 13.72 -10.18 15.47
CA ASP A 223 13.09 -11.31 16.14
C ASP A 223 12.58 -12.34 15.10
N ALA A 224 12.97 -13.61 15.27
CA ALA A 224 12.67 -14.66 14.32
C ALA A 224 11.16 -14.88 14.14
N GLY A 225 10.40 -14.83 15.23
CA GLY A 225 8.94 -15.02 15.19
C GLY A 225 8.22 -13.87 14.49
N VAL A 226 8.72 -12.63 14.67
CA VAL A 226 8.23 -11.46 13.92
C VAL A 226 8.55 -11.60 12.43
N ARG A 227 9.81 -11.91 12.08
CA ARG A 227 10.24 -12.07 10.68
C ARG A 227 9.46 -13.15 9.97
N GLU A 228 9.25 -14.30 10.62
CA GLU A 228 8.51 -15.41 10.03
C GLU A 228 7.04 -15.02 9.76
N LYS A 229 6.36 -14.40 10.73
CA LYS A 229 4.96 -13.96 10.54
C LYS A 229 4.82 -12.94 9.40
N LEU A 230 5.75 -12.00 9.30
CA LEU A 230 5.77 -11.00 8.24
C LEU A 230 6.06 -11.64 6.86
N ALA A 231 7.02 -12.58 6.81
CA ALA A 231 7.34 -13.33 5.60
C ALA A 231 6.16 -14.19 5.11
N GLN A 232 5.42 -14.84 6.02
CA GLN A 232 4.20 -15.60 5.70
C GLN A 232 3.08 -14.74 5.10
N GLN A 233 3.16 -13.42 5.28
CA GLN A 233 2.25 -12.42 4.71
C GLN A 233 2.83 -11.73 3.46
N GLY A 234 4.02 -12.14 3.00
CA GLY A 234 4.67 -11.59 1.82
C GLY A 234 5.38 -10.25 2.06
N LEU A 235 5.68 -9.90 3.31
CA LEU A 235 6.49 -8.72 3.63
C LEU A 235 7.97 -9.13 3.74
N GLU A 236 8.81 -8.52 2.92
CA GLU A 236 10.26 -8.60 3.05
C GLU A 236 10.72 -7.54 4.05
N VAL A 237 11.25 -8.00 5.19
CA VAL A 237 11.69 -7.13 6.28
C VAL A 237 13.03 -6.50 5.95
N HIS A 238 13.13 -5.19 6.11
CA HIS A 238 14.38 -4.45 5.94
C HIS A 238 14.84 -3.90 7.29
N SER A 239 16.14 -3.94 7.53
CA SER A 239 16.77 -3.26 8.68
C SER A 239 17.65 -2.15 8.12
N THR A 240 17.27 -0.90 8.38
CA THR A 240 17.98 0.28 7.87
C THR A 240 18.19 1.29 8.98
N THR A 241 19.19 2.15 8.80
CA THR A 241 19.34 3.35 9.63
C THR A 241 18.28 4.40 9.24
N SER A 242 17.98 5.34 10.13
CA SER A 242 17.07 6.46 9.84
C SER A 242 17.55 7.30 8.65
N ASP A 243 18.87 7.47 8.48
CA ASP A 243 19.45 8.19 7.33
C ASP A 243 19.22 7.45 6.01
N GLN A 244 19.44 6.12 5.99
CA GLN A 244 19.13 5.29 4.82
C GLN A 244 17.64 5.36 4.47
N PHE A 245 16.76 5.32 5.46
CA PHE A 245 15.33 5.43 5.22
C PHE A 245 14.94 6.83 4.72
N THR A 246 15.60 7.88 5.21
CA THR A 246 15.41 9.25 4.70
C THR A 246 15.73 9.35 3.20
N GLU A 247 16.75 8.64 2.73
CA GLU A 247 17.08 8.59 1.30
C GLU A 247 16.06 7.83 0.45
N ILE A 248 15.32 6.88 1.03
CA ILE A 248 14.21 6.18 0.35
C ILE A 248 12.98 7.10 0.24
N VAL A 249 12.77 7.95 1.24
CA VAL A 249 11.61 8.85 1.35
C VAL A 249 11.68 10.02 0.37
N ARG A 250 12.85 10.63 0.22
CA ARG A 250 13.11 11.79 -0.65
C ARG A 250 13.11 11.38 -2.11
#